data_AF-A0AAT9HL23-F1
#
_entry.id   AF-A0AAT9HL23-F1
#
_cell.length_a   1.000
_cell.length_b   1.000
_cell.length_c   1.000
_cell.angle_alpha   90.00
_cell.angle_beta   90.00
_cell.angle_gamma   90.00
#
_symmetry.space_group_name_H-M   'P 1'
#
loop_
_entity.id
_entity.type
_entity.pdbx_description
1 polymer ?
#
loop_
_entity_poly.entity_id
_entity_poly.type
_entity_poly.pdbx_seq_one_letter_code
_entity_poly.pdbx_strand_id
1 'polypeptide(L)'
;MYGITETTVHVTHRVLTDGDFGSGDDVSPIGGPIPGLVIHLLDDHLRPVPPGRVGAIYVAGDQVALGYLGRPGLTAGRFVANPFTGDGSRMYHTGDLARRTLDGGLEFVGRADDQVQLKGFRVESGEVEAAIRNSTGSSTWPSPWRTAATTWSPTSWAGCPATSPSGSPRNFPRTWCRAGCSRSTRCR
;
A
#
# COMPACT_ATOMS: atom_id res chain seq x y z
N MET A 1 5.03 -1.44 13.89
CA MET A 1 5.61 -0.10 13.59
C MET A 1 5.35 0.19 12.12
N TYR A 2 5.14 1.46 11.78
CA TYR A 2 5.02 1.90 10.38
C TYR A 2 6.00 3.04 10.13
N GLY A 3 6.54 3.09 8.92
CA GLY A 3 7.37 4.18 8.44
C GLY A 3 7.94 3.87 7.08
N ILE A 4 8.60 4.87 6.51
CA ILE A 4 9.08 4.88 5.14
C ILE A 4 10.46 5.53 5.08
N THR A 5 11.17 5.31 3.98
CA THR A 5 12.55 5.79 3.80
C THR A 5 12.66 7.31 3.97
N GLU A 6 11.69 8.05 3.43
CA GLU A 6 11.67 9.52 3.42
C GLU A 6 11.39 10.15 4.79
N THR A 7 11.06 9.34 5.79
CA THR A 7 10.79 9.78 7.17
C THR A 7 11.75 9.13 8.16
N THR A 8 12.94 8.70 7.70
CA THR A 8 13.97 8.06 8.54
C THR A 8 13.45 6.82 9.29
N VAL A 9 12.98 5.82 8.53
CA VAL A 9 12.65 4.46 8.97
C VAL A 9 11.28 4.31 9.65
N HIS A 10 11.01 5.03 10.73
CA HIS A 10 9.80 4.82 11.55
C HIS A 10 9.07 6.13 11.83
N VAL A 11 7.74 6.09 11.74
CA VAL A 11 6.85 7.22 11.95
C VAL A 11 5.90 6.96 13.11
N THR A 12 5.37 5.73 13.18
CA THR A 12 4.42 5.36 14.22
C THR A 12 4.76 4.03 14.87
N HIS A 13 4.26 3.88 16.09
CA HIS A 13 4.30 2.63 16.83
C HIS A 13 2.96 2.34 17.49
N ARG A 14 2.68 1.04 17.65
CA ARG A 14 1.62 0.48 18.46
C ARG A 14 2.17 -0.77 19.14
N VAL A 15 1.93 -0.90 20.44
CA VAL A 15 2.10 -2.17 21.13
C VAL A 15 0.85 -3.00 20.85
N LEU A 16 1.03 -4.18 20.27
CA LEU A 16 -0.08 -5.08 20.01
C LEU A 16 -0.49 -5.81 21.29
N THR A 17 -1.78 -5.99 21.45
CA THR A 17 -2.45 -6.66 22.57
C THR A 17 -3.35 -7.77 22.03
N ASP A 18 -3.82 -8.66 22.90
CA ASP A 18 -4.74 -9.74 22.50
C ASP A 18 -6.01 -9.21 21.82
N GLY A 19 -6.46 -8.01 22.17
CA GLY A 19 -7.63 -7.36 21.57
C GLY A 19 -7.42 -6.85 20.14
N ASP A 20 -6.17 -6.78 19.65
CA ASP A 20 -5.86 -6.44 18.26
C ASP A 20 -6.02 -7.65 17.31
N PHE A 21 -6.17 -8.86 17.88
CA PHE A 21 -6.35 -10.08 17.12
C PHE A 21 -7.83 -10.49 17.10
N GLY A 22 -8.41 -10.65 15.91
CA GLY A 22 -9.74 -11.25 15.75
C GLY A 22 -10.91 -10.30 15.53
N SER A 23 -10.67 -9.01 15.28
CA SER A 23 -11.72 -8.02 14.94
C SER A 23 -12.42 -8.26 13.60
N GLY A 24 -11.96 -9.21 12.77
CA GLY A 24 -12.59 -9.59 11.49
C GLY A 24 -12.48 -8.56 10.38
N ASP A 25 -12.18 -7.30 10.73
CA ASP A 25 -11.84 -6.24 9.81
C ASP A 25 -10.35 -6.35 9.42
N ASP A 26 -10.07 -6.35 8.11
CA ASP A 26 -8.73 -6.43 7.49
C ASP A 26 -7.95 -5.10 7.68
N VAL A 27 -7.90 -4.62 8.91
CA VAL A 27 -7.42 -3.28 9.27
C VAL A 27 -6.09 -3.41 10.00
N SER A 28 -5.09 -2.67 9.53
CA SER A 28 -3.74 -2.71 10.10
C SER A 28 -3.54 -1.50 11.04
N PRO A 29 -3.58 -1.67 12.37
CA PRO A 29 -3.40 -0.56 13.28
C PRO A 29 -1.92 -0.16 13.32
N ILE A 30 -1.64 1.09 12.93
CA ILE A 30 -0.29 1.65 12.90
C ILE A 30 0.00 2.52 14.14
N GLY A 31 -1.01 2.80 14.97
CA GLY A 31 -0.83 3.44 16.28
C GLY A 31 -0.69 4.95 16.21
N GLY A 32 0.24 5.49 16.99
CA GLY A 32 0.45 6.94 17.13
C GLY A 32 1.85 7.37 16.68
N PRO A 33 2.06 8.68 16.40
CA PRO A 33 3.36 9.20 16.01
C PRO A 33 4.41 8.96 17.11
N ILE A 34 5.64 8.68 16.71
CA ILE A 34 6.80 8.71 17.62
C ILE A 34 7.19 10.16 17.96
N PRO A 35 7.92 10.40 19.07
CA PRO A 35 8.30 11.75 19.47
C PRO A 35 9.01 12.54 18.36
N GLY A 36 8.67 13.83 18.24
CA GLY A 36 9.25 14.73 17.23
C GLY A 36 8.57 14.65 15.86
N LEU A 37 7.59 13.77 15.66
CA LEU A 37 6.81 13.69 14.43
C LEU A 37 5.35 14.05 14.62
N VAL A 38 4.77 14.61 13.57
CA VAL A 38 3.36 14.95 13.47
C VAL A 38 2.77 14.28 12.25
N ILE A 39 1.58 13.70 12.41
CA ILE A 39 0.84 13.05 11.32
C ILE A 39 -0.44 13.80 11.05
N HIS A 40 -0.57 14.29 9.83
CA HIS A 40 -1.79 14.89 9.33
C HIS A 40 -2.50 13.88 8.41
N LEU A 41 -3.80 13.70 8.61
CA LEU A 41 -4.66 13.03 7.65
C LEU A 41 -5.43 14.10 6.89
N LEU A 42 -5.14 14.23 5.60
CA LEU A 42 -5.65 15.34 4.78
C LEU A 42 -6.50 14.85 3.61
N ASP A 43 -7.43 15.69 3.18
CA ASP A 43 -8.15 15.53 1.91
C ASP A 43 -7.36 16.11 0.71
N ASP A 44 -7.93 16.00 -0.49
CA ASP A 44 -7.31 16.48 -1.74
C ASP A 44 -7.11 18.01 -1.79
N HIS A 45 -7.69 18.74 -0.84
CA HIS A 45 -7.56 20.19 -0.68
C HIS A 45 -6.65 20.57 0.49
N LEU A 46 -5.86 19.61 1.02
CA LEU A 46 -4.97 19.78 2.17
C LEU A 46 -5.68 20.19 3.47
N ARG A 47 -6.96 19.83 3.62
CA ARG A 47 -7.73 20.09 4.83
C ARG A 47 -7.75 18.84 5.72
N PRO A 48 -7.64 18.98 7.05
CA PRO A 48 -7.75 17.85 7.97
C PRO A 48 -9.09 17.12 7.81
N VAL A 49 -9.04 15.79 7.71
CA VAL A 49 -10.25 14.96 7.75
C VAL A 49 -10.66 14.67 9.20
N PRO A 50 -11.98 14.58 9.50
CA PRO A 50 -12.44 14.23 10.84
C PRO A 50 -12.14 12.75 11.18
N PRO A 51 -12.13 12.37 12.47
CA PRO A 51 -12.03 10.96 12.88
C PRO A 51 -13.09 10.09 12.17
N GLY A 52 -12.71 8.85 11.83
CA GLY A 52 -13.56 7.92 11.09
C GLY A 52 -13.52 8.08 9.56
N ARG A 53 -12.97 9.18 9.03
CA ARG A 53 -12.77 9.37 7.58
C ARG A 53 -11.36 8.96 7.15
N VAL A 54 -11.28 8.41 5.94
CA VAL A 54 -10.01 8.11 5.28
C VAL A 54 -9.41 9.41 4.75
N GLY A 55 -8.12 9.61 4.97
CA GLY A 55 -7.34 10.71 4.42
C GLY A 55 -5.94 10.24 4.05
N ALA A 56 -5.27 11.03 3.21
CA ALA A 56 -3.87 10.81 2.86
C ALA A 56 -2.97 11.14 4.05
N ILE A 57 -1.96 10.30 4.29
CA ILE A 57 -0.98 10.50 5.36
C ILE A 57 0.07 11.52 4.90
N TYR A 58 0.21 12.57 5.69
CA TYR A 58 1.32 13.52 5.61
C TYR A 58 2.11 13.47 6.91
N VAL A 59 3.44 13.45 6.80
CA VAL A 59 4.35 13.38 7.96
C VAL A 59 5.18 14.65 8.03
N ALA A 60 5.16 15.33 9.16
CA ALA A 60 5.99 16.49 9.46
C ALA A 60 6.89 16.21 10.67
N GLY A 61 7.97 17.00 10.80
CA GLY A 61 8.91 16.92 11.93
C GLY A 61 10.35 16.59 11.52
N ASP A 62 11.20 16.41 12.53
CA ASP A 62 12.66 16.43 12.35
C ASP A 62 13.22 15.25 11.54
N GLN A 63 12.43 14.18 11.37
CA GLN A 63 12.85 12.99 10.62
C GLN A 63 12.45 13.02 9.14
N VAL A 64 11.77 14.07 8.69
CA VAL A 64 11.47 14.27 7.27
C VAL A 64 12.77 14.54 6.52
N ALA A 65 13.06 13.71 5.51
CA ALA A 65 14.27 13.82 4.72
C ALA A 65 14.39 15.16 3.98
N LEU A 66 15.61 15.49 3.57
CA LEU A 66 15.87 16.72 2.80
C LEU A 66 15.14 16.71 1.44
N GLY A 67 15.08 15.54 0.81
CA GLY A 67 14.46 15.33 -0.50
C GLY A 67 15.14 14.19 -1.25
N TYR A 68 14.79 14.06 -2.53
CA TYR A 68 15.41 13.12 -3.45
C TYR A 68 16.64 13.72 -4.12
N LEU A 69 17.77 13.00 -4.09
CA LEU A 69 19.04 13.44 -4.67
C LEU A 69 18.90 13.67 -6.18
N GLY A 70 19.26 14.88 -6.64
CA GLY A 70 19.24 15.24 -8.05
C GLY A 70 17.84 15.31 -8.69
N ARG A 71 16.75 15.28 -7.89
CA ARG A 71 15.37 15.26 -8.40
C ARG A 71 14.50 16.35 -7.76
N PRO A 72 14.78 17.64 -8.02
CA PRO A 72 14.08 18.76 -7.37
C PRO A 72 12.57 18.77 -7.66
N GLY A 73 12.14 18.41 -8.86
CA GLY A 73 10.71 18.34 -9.20
C GLY A 73 9.94 17.29 -8.40
N LEU A 74 10.51 16.10 -8.24
CA LEU A 74 9.92 15.04 -7.41
C LEU A 74 9.94 15.43 -5.93
N THR A 75 11.04 16.05 -5.47
CA THR A 75 11.14 16.57 -4.11
C THR A 75 10.05 17.58 -3.83
N ALA A 76 9.86 18.59 -4.69
CA ALA A 76 8.83 19.60 -4.49
C ALA A 76 7.40 19.03 -4.52
N GLY A 77 7.16 17.96 -5.29
CA GLY A 77 5.86 17.29 -5.35
C GLY A 77 5.52 16.41 -4.15
N ARG A 78 6.52 15.98 -3.37
CA ARG A 78 6.31 15.09 -2.19
C ARG A 78 6.63 15.78 -0.86
N PHE A 79 7.61 16.66 -0.81
CA PHE A 79 8.04 17.43 0.37
C PHE A 79 7.46 18.85 0.28
N VAL A 80 6.19 18.98 0.65
CA VAL A 80 5.40 20.21 0.49
C VAL A 80 5.48 21.10 1.73
N ALA A 81 5.10 22.37 1.61
CA ALA A 81 5.05 23.29 2.75
C ALA A 81 4.01 22.81 3.78
N ASN A 82 4.31 22.98 5.06
CA ASN A 82 3.40 22.70 6.16
C ASN A 82 2.54 23.94 6.46
N PRO A 83 1.22 23.94 6.17
CA PRO A 83 0.37 25.09 6.40
C PRO A 83 -0.02 25.27 7.88
N PHE A 84 0.32 24.33 8.77
CA PHE A 84 -0.19 24.30 10.14
C PHE A 84 0.68 25.00 11.18
N THR A 85 1.93 25.31 10.87
CA THR A 85 2.93 25.78 11.85
C THR A 85 3.46 27.19 11.57
N GLY A 86 3.29 27.73 10.36
CA GLY A 86 3.72 29.09 10.00
C GLY A 86 5.24 29.35 10.05
N ASP A 87 6.03 28.34 10.38
CA ASP A 87 7.48 28.36 10.60
C ASP A 87 8.31 28.01 9.35
N GLY A 88 7.64 27.79 8.21
CA GLY A 88 8.29 27.36 6.98
C GLY A 88 8.72 25.89 6.98
N SER A 89 8.29 25.09 7.95
CA SER A 89 8.54 23.65 7.95
C SER A 89 7.84 22.96 6.77
N ARG A 90 8.27 21.71 6.49
CA ARG A 90 7.74 20.89 5.41
C ARG A 90 7.08 19.64 5.96
N MET A 91 6.19 19.08 5.16
CA MET A 91 5.59 17.77 5.37
C MET A 91 5.81 16.88 4.14
N TYR A 92 5.96 15.58 4.37
CA TYR A 92 6.12 14.58 3.33
C TYR A 92 4.78 13.87 3.04
N HIS A 93 4.36 13.88 1.77
CA HIS A 93 3.16 13.19 1.28
C HIS A 93 3.47 11.72 0.95
N THR A 94 3.03 10.81 1.82
CA THR A 94 3.49 9.41 1.78
C THR A 94 2.94 8.60 0.61
N GLY A 95 1.76 8.97 0.10
CA GLY A 95 0.98 8.14 -0.83
C GLY A 95 0.15 7.05 -0.13
N ASP A 96 0.23 6.97 1.20
CA ASP A 96 -0.55 6.03 2.01
C ASP A 96 -1.84 6.68 2.50
N LEU A 97 -2.88 5.85 2.66
CA LEU A 97 -4.18 6.22 3.19
C LEU A 97 -4.36 5.63 4.59
N ALA A 98 -4.87 6.43 5.50
CA ALA A 98 -5.23 5.98 6.84
C ALA A 98 -6.53 6.64 7.31
N ARG A 99 -7.07 6.08 8.39
CA ARG A 99 -8.18 6.63 9.14
C ARG A 99 -7.77 6.81 10.58
N ARG A 100 -8.18 7.93 11.19
CA ARG A 100 -8.04 8.12 12.63
C ARG A 100 -9.24 7.51 13.33
N THR A 101 -8.99 6.64 14.30
CA THR A 101 -10.02 6.00 15.11
C THR A 101 -10.56 6.97 16.17
N LEU A 102 -11.68 6.64 16.80
CA LEU A 102 -12.29 7.48 17.83
C LEU A 102 -11.43 7.60 19.10
N ASP A 103 -10.65 6.56 19.41
CA ASP A 103 -9.64 6.53 20.47
C ASP A 103 -8.32 7.24 20.07
N GLY A 104 -8.25 7.83 18.88
CA GLY A 104 -7.14 8.66 18.42
C GLY A 104 -5.99 7.92 17.73
N GLY A 105 -6.05 6.58 17.70
CA GLY A 105 -5.13 5.74 16.93
C GLY A 105 -5.25 5.92 15.42
N LEU A 106 -4.29 5.37 14.70
CA LEU A 106 -4.29 5.34 13.23
C LEU A 106 -4.41 3.91 12.72
N GLU A 107 -5.27 3.75 11.73
CA GLU A 107 -5.49 2.52 10.97
C GLU A 107 -5.03 2.75 9.54
N PHE A 108 -4.09 1.93 9.07
CA PHE A 108 -3.65 1.93 7.68
C PHE A 108 -4.73 1.25 6.81
N VAL A 109 -5.12 1.95 5.75
CA VAL A 109 -6.15 1.50 4.80
C VAL A 109 -5.53 0.93 3.54
N GLY A 110 -4.41 1.48 3.09
CA GLY A 110 -3.77 1.07 1.85
C GLY A 110 -2.98 2.19 1.22
N ARG A 111 -2.71 2.04 -0.08
CA ARG A 111 -2.02 3.05 -0.89
C ARG A 111 -2.97 3.71 -1.86
N ALA A 112 -2.75 5.00 -2.10
CA ALA A 112 -3.46 5.75 -3.13
C ALA A 112 -2.84 5.58 -4.52
N ASP A 113 -1.61 5.04 -4.60
CA ASP A 113 -0.86 4.85 -5.83
C ASP A 113 -0.52 3.37 -6.09
N ASP A 114 0.20 3.14 -7.19
CA ASP A 114 0.44 1.82 -7.78
C ASP A 114 1.63 1.06 -7.18
N GLN A 115 2.10 1.52 -6.04
CA GLN A 115 3.26 0.96 -5.37
C GLN A 115 2.89 -0.30 -4.60
N VAL A 116 3.75 -1.31 -4.69
CA VAL A 116 3.55 -2.59 -4.02
C VAL A 116 4.73 -2.92 -3.11
N GLN A 117 4.43 -3.60 -2.00
CA GLN A 117 5.44 -4.25 -1.16
C GLN A 117 5.47 -5.74 -1.48
N LEU A 118 6.62 -6.23 -1.96
CA LEU A 118 6.85 -7.64 -2.28
C LEU A 118 7.98 -8.17 -1.40
N LYS A 119 7.66 -9.04 -0.43
CA LYS A 119 8.64 -9.64 0.49
C LYS A 119 9.56 -8.60 1.17
N GLY A 120 9.00 -7.44 1.53
CA GLY A 120 9.74 -6.33 2.16
C GLY A 120 10.43 -5.37 1.18
N PHE A 121 10.33 -5.60 -0.13
CA PHE A 121 10.85 -4.67 -1.14
C PHE A 121 9.75 -3.72 -1.62
N ARG A 122 10.06 -2.44 -1.63
CA ARG A 122 9.20 -1.36 -2.13
C ARG A 122 9.42 -1.24 -3.64
N VAL A 123 8.43 -1.66 -4.44
CA VAL A 123 8.53 -1.71 -5.91
C VAL A 123 7.56 -0.73 -6.53
N GLU A 124 8.07 0.09 -7.45
CA GLU A 124 7.27 1.02 -8.24
C GLU A 124 6.91 0.36 -9.57
N SER A 125 5.63 0.17 -9.84
CA SER A 125 5.21 -0.54 -11.04
C SER A 125 5.62 0.18 -12.34
N GLY A 126 5.72 1.51 -12.32
CA GLY A 126 6.22 2.31 -13.45
C GLY A 126 7.71 2.06 -13.77
N GLU A 127 8.53 1.72 -12.78
CA GLU A 127 9.94 1.37 -12.98
C GLU A 127 10.06 0.06 -13.75
N VAL A 128 9.29 -0.95 -13.34
CA VAL A 128 9.25 -2.26 -14.00
C VAL A 128 8.79 -2.11 -15.45
N GLU A 129 7.74 -1.32 -15.70
CA GLU A 129 7.25 -1.06 -17.05
C GLU A 129 8.29 -0.33 -17.92
N ALA A 130 9.02 0.64 -17.36
CA ALA A 130 10.09 1.34 -18.09
C ALA A 130 11.24 0.40 -18.46
N ALA A 131 11.66 -0.48 -17.54
CA ALA A 131 12.69 -1.48 -17.80
C ALA A 131 12.27 -2.47 -18.90
N ILE A 132 11.01 -2.91 -18.90
CA ILE A 132 10.47 -3.80 -19.95
C ILE A 132 10.45 -3.10 -21.32
N ARG A 133 9.99 -1.84 -21.39
CA ARG A 133 10.00 -1.07 -22.65
C ARG A 133 11.42 -0.90 -23.21
N ASN A 134 12.39 -0.58 -22.35
CA ASN A 134 13.78 -0.37 -22.77
C ASN A 134 14.46 -1.66 -23.24
N SER A 135 14.11 -2.81 -22.67
CA SER A 135 14.73 -4.10 -23.03
C SER A 135 14.13 -4.75 -24.28
N THR A 136 12.83 -4.55 -24.54
CA THR A 136 12.12 -5.24 -25.62
C THR A 136 11.92 -4.38 -26.87
N GLY A 137 12.10 -3.05 -26.78
CA GLY A 137 11.74 -2.11 -27.84
C GLY A 137 10.22 -2.05 -28.14
N SER A 138 9.40 -2.79 -27.37
CA SER A 138 7.94 -2.81 -27.52
C SER A 138 7.32 -1.59 -26.87
N SER A 139 6.46 -0.88 -27.61
CA SER A 139 5.66 0.23 -27.10
C SER A 139 4.44 -0.22 -26.27
N THR A 140 4.11 -1.51 -26.28
CA THR A 140 2.89 -2.04 -25.65
C THR A 140 3.23 -3.13 -24.65
N TRP A 141 3.20 -2.76 -23.36
CA TRP A 141 3.05 -3.67 -22.24
C TRP A 141 1.68 -3.41 -21.60
N PRO A 142 0.72 -4.35 -21.65
CA PRO A 142 -0.54 -4.19 -20.94
C PRO A 142 -0.24 -4.17 -19.44
N SER A 143 -0.75 -3.18 -18.70
CA SER A 143 -0.53 -3.03 -17.26
C SER A 143 -1.49 -3.94 -16.48
N PRO A 144 -1.09 -5.17 -16.06
CA PRO A 144 -2.03 -6.13 -15.49
C PRO A 144 -2.48 -5.73 -14.08
N TRP A 145 -1.73 -4.86 -13.41
CA TRP A 145 -1.98 -4.43 -12.03
C TRP A 145 -2.99 -3.27 -11.96
N ARG A 146 -3.19 -2.48 -13.04
CA ARG A 146 -4.30 -1.49 -13.11
C ARG A 146 -5.67 -2.15 -13.24
N THR A 147 -5.76 -3.32 -13.86
CA THR A 147 -7.04 -4.01 -14.12
C THR A 147 -7.51 -4.88 -12.94
N ALA A 148 -6.67 -5.11 -11.93
CA ALA A 148 -7.00 -5.99 -10.81
C ALA A 148 -7.86 -5.32 -9.70
N ALA A 149 -7.96 -3.99 -9.68
CA ALA A 149 -8.67 -3.26 -8.63
C ALA A 149 -10.20 -3.41 -8.66
N THR A 150 -10.80 -3.94 -9.74
CA THR A 150 -12.26 -4.04 -9.89
C THR A 150 -12.83 -5.45 -9.66
N THR A 151 -11.98 -6.47 -9.52
CA THR A 151 -12.45 -7.85 -9.29
C THR A 151 -11.56 -8.59 -8.31
N TRP A 152 -11.40 -8.04 -7.10
CA TRP A 152 -10.95 -8.85 -5.98
C TRP A 152 -12.19 -9.37 -5.24
N SER A 153 -12.59 -10.60 -5.55
CA SER A 153 -13.63 -11.31 -4.81
C SER A 153 -12.98 -12.41 -3.96
N PRO A 154 -13.20 -12.43 -2.62
CA PRO A 154 -12.60 -13.41 -1.72
C PRO A 154 -13.03 -14.86 -2.03
N THR A 155 -14.10 -15.05 -2.80
CA THR A 155 -14.70 -16.36 -3.07
C THR A 155 -13.95 -17.20 -4.12
N SER A 156 -12.91 -16.67 -4.77
CA SER A 156 -12.21 -17.40 -5.85
C SER A 156 -11.28 -18.52 -5.38
N TRP A 157 -11.08 -18.69 -4.06
CA TRP A 157 -10.24 -19.76 -3.50
C TRP A 157 -11.01 -21.03 -3.08
N ALA A 158 -12.34 -21.02 -3.06
CA ALA A 158 -13.14 -22.20 -2.72
C ALA A 158 -13.47 -23.02 -3.97
N GLY A 159 -12.57 -23.90 -4.41
CA GLY A 159 -12.88 -24.78 -5.54
C GLY A 159 -11.74 -25.60 -6.13
N CYS A 160 -10.93 -26.25 -5.30
CA CYS A 160 -10.13 -27.39 -5.76
C CYS A 160 -10.49 -28.60 -4.91
N PRO A 161 -11.37 -29.52 -5.37
CA PRO A 161 -11.52 -30.79 -4.70
C PRO A 161 -10.21 -31.58 -4.85
N ALA A 162 -9.52 -31.80 -3.74
CA ALA A 162 -8.37 -32.68 -3.66
C ALA A 162 -8.85 -34.13 -3.56
N THR A 163 -9.00 -34.80 -4.69
CA THR A 163 -9.08 -36.27 -4.72
C THR A 163 -8.27 -36.80 -5.89
N SER A 164 -7.14 -37.44 -5.60
CA SER A 164 -6.46 -38.35 -6.52
C SER A 164 -6.86 -39.79 -6.17
N PRO A 165 -7.25 -40.63 -7.14
CA PRO A 165 -7.52 -42.05 -6.90
C PRO A 165 -6.21 -42.83 -6.98
N SER A 166 -5.38 -42.74 -5.94
CA SER A 166 -4.32 -43.71 -5.61
C SER A 166 -3.45 -43.11 -4.51
N GLY A 167 -3.50 -43.72 -3.32
CA GLY A 167 -2.69 -43.29 -2.19
C GLY A 167 -1.19 -43.45 -2.46
N SER A 168 -0.51 -42.36 -2.74
CA SER A 168 0.93 -42.21 -2.50
C SER A 168 1.29 -40.73 -2.35
N PRO A 169 2.10 -40.34 -1.35
CA PRO A 169 2.48 -38.94 -1.18
C PRO A 169 3.67 -38.65 -2.10
N ARG A 170 3.47 -37.78 -3.10
CA ARG A 170 4.59 -37.16 -3.83
C ARG A 170 4.51 -35.64 -3.73
N ASN A 171 5.56 -35.12 -3.11
CA ASN A 171 5.93 -33.73 -2.97
C ASN A 171 6.27 -33.16 -4.36
N PHE A 172 5.54 -32.16 -4.86
CA PHE A 172 6.02 -31.26 -5.92
C PHE A 172 5.41 -29.85 -5.76
N PRO A 173 6.16 -28.78 -6.12
CA PRO A 173 5.81 -27.40 -5.86
C PRO A 173 4.81 -26.88 -6.91
N ARG A 174 3.80 -26.12 -6.46
CA ARG A 174 2.80 -25.50 -7.34
C ARG A 174 3.36 -24.23 -7.98
N THR A 175 4.12 -24.41 -9.05
CA THR A 175 4.42 -23.39 -10.05
C THR A 175 3.38 -23.46 -11.17
N TRP A 176 2.77 -22.31 -11.49
CA TRP A 176 2.03 -21.97 -12.72
C TRP A 176 0.78 -22.80 -13.08
N CYS A 177 -0.39 -22.18 -12.94
CA CYS A 177 -1.54 -22.45 -13.81
C CYS A 177 -2.06 -21.12 -14.37
N ARG A 178 -1.81 -20.90 -15.65
CA ARG A 178 -2.52 -19.94 -16.51
C ARG A 178 -3.39 -20.74 -17.49
N ALA A 179 -4.40 -20.06 -18.02
CA ALA A 179 -5.42 -20.45 -19.01
C ALA A 179 -6.75 -20.83 -18.34
N GLY A 180 -7.86 -20.14 -18.59
CA GLY A 180 -8.32 -19.67 -19.90
C GLY A 180 -9.31 -20.70 -20.43
N CYS A 181 -10.59 -20.58 -20.08
CA CYS A 181 -11.66 -21.26 -20.81
C CYS A 181 -12.98 -20.49 -20.66
N SER A 182 -13.40 -19.91 -21.78
CA SER A 182 -14.66 -19.20 -22.00
C SER A 182 -15.86 -20.14 -21.87
N ARG A 183 -16.92 -19.65 -21.23
CA ARG A 183 -18.22 -20.32 -21.10
C ARG A 183 -18.91 -20.48 -22.46
N SER A 184 -19.04 -21.72 -22.94
CA SER A 184 -20.16 -22.22 -23.75
C SER A 184 -19.99 -23.73 -23.85
N THR A 185 -20.85 -24.59 -23.30
CA THR A 185 -22.11 -25.01 -23.93
C THR A 185 -22.83 -25.95 -22.93
N ARG A 186 -24.16 -25.91 -22.90
CA ARG A 186 -25.04 -26.84 -22.17
C ARG A 186 -24.70 -28.31 -22.49
N CYS A 187 -24.79 -29.17 -21.49
CA CYS A 187 -25.19 -30.57 -21.69
C CYS A 187 -26.35 -30.90 -20.74
N ARG A 188 -27.31 -31.64 -21.30
CA ARG A 188 -28.48 -32.24 -20.65
C ARG A 188 -28.08 -33.27 -19.60
#